data_AF-A0CU05-F1
#
_entry.id   AF-A0CU05-F1
#
_cell.length_a   1.000
_cell.length_b   1.000
_cell.length_c   1.000
_cell.angle_alpha   90.00
_cell.angle_beta   90.00
_cell.angle_gamma   90.00
#
_symmetry.space_group_name_H-M   'P 1'
#
loop_
_entity.id
_entity.type
_entity.pdbx_description
1 polymer ?
#
loop_
_entity_poly.entity_id
_entity_poly.type
_entity_poly.pdbx_seq_one_letter_code
_entity_poly.pdbx_strand_id
1 'polypeptide(L)'
;MIRGTIEIFVYLKELRNIDLFQQGVYQLKICIYKKDDTQLDIISAQPYMTVEQKRFFNKQTTDTYVQSSKLIDTSFYSKAFIIKYCDQVVELNEGCVFRIEIQAYPEMNLNELYCIIELHFCELSTITQEDFKPDRLQNYQKCVAKFSSKLHNVKFIKEYVPCVFDESHFCLLKLSLHSVLVDFKYYQQNDLSLQQFMNKITNQCK
;
A
#
# COMPACT_ATOMS: atom_id res chain seq x y z
N MET A 1 -17.64 16.07 -15.55
CA MET A 1 -17.53 15.27 -14.31
C MET A 1 -16.39 15.80 -13.45
N ILE A 2 -16.60 16.01 -12.15
CA ILE A 2 -15.54 16.48 -11.23
C ILE A 2 -14.98 15.28 -10.48
N ARG A 3 -13.65 15.14 -10.45
CA ARG A 3 -12.94 14.17 -9.62
C ARG A 3 -12.13 14.87 -8.53
N GLY A 4 -12.10 14.29 -7.33
CA GLY A 4 -11.24 14.72 -6.24
C GLY A 4 -10.00 13.83 -6.15
N THR A 5 -8.85 14.43 -5.90
CA THR A 5 -7.60 13.72 -5.65
C THR A 5 -7.35 13.66 -4.15
N ILE A 6 -7.22 12.45 -3.61
CA ILE A 6 -6.91 12.23 -2.20
C ILE A 6 -5.53 11.62 -2.08
N GLU A 7 -4.75 12.16 -1.15
CA GLU A 7 -3.50 11.55 -0.71
C GLU A 7 -3.70 10.87 0.63
N ILE A 8 -3.14 9.67 0.75
CA ILE A 8 -3.20 8.82 1.93
C ILE A 8 -1.78 8.43 2.29
N PHE A 9 -1.29 8.92 3.41
CA PHE A 9 -0.02 8.55 3.98
C PHE A 9 -0.20 7.39 4.97
N VAL A 10 0.49 6.29 4.69
CA VAL A 10 0.58 5.11 5.56
C VAL A 10 1.93 5.15 6.25
N TYR A 11 1.94 5.20 7.59
CA TYR A 11 3.16 5.14 8.38
C TYR A 11 3.21 3.86 9.21
N LEU A 12 4.27 3.09 9.01
CA LEU A 12 4.58 1.86 9.74
C LEU A 12 5.57 2.19 10.85
N LYS A 13 5.13 2.05 12.11
CA LYS A 13 5.98 2.35 13.26
C LYS A 13 6.85 1.16 13.64
N GLU A 14 6.21 0.08 14.06
CA GLU A 14 6.88 -1.14 14.52
C GLU A 14 5.99 -2.37 14.33
N LEU A 15 6.62 -3.53 14.22
CA LEU A 15 5.97 -4.83 14.26
C LEU A 15 6.50 -5.60 15.47
N ARG A 16 5.61 -6.07 16.33
CA ARG A 16 5.92 -7.00 17.41
C ARG A 16 5.52 -8.40 16.98
N ASN A 17 6.51 -9.27 16.80
CA ASN A 17 6.29 -10.70 16.70
C ASN A 17 5.74 -11.19 18.05
N ILE A 18 4.54 -11.77 18.10
CA ILE A 18 4.03 -12.38 19.34
C ILE A 18 4.28 -13.88 19.24
N ASP A 19 3.79 -14.51 18.17
CA ASP A 19 3.91 -15.95 17.93
C ASP A 19 3.96 -16.30 16.43
N LEU A 20 4.99 -15.83 15.72
CA LEU A 20 5.33 -16.34 14.39
C LEU A 20 6.10 -17.66 14.54
N PHE A 21 5.51 -18.76 14.05
CA PHE A 21 6.07 -20.10 14.17
C PHE A 21 7.33 -20.35 13.33
N GLN A 22 7.66 -19.47 12.38
CA GLN A 22 8.73 -19.70 11.41
C GLN A 22 9.77 -18.58 11.47
N GLN A 23 11.05 -18.97 11.50
CA GLN A 23 12.14 -18.03 11.37
C GLN A 23 12.41 -17.75 9.89
N GLY A 24 12.60 -16.49 9.54
CA GLY A 24 12.85 -16.14 8.16
C GLY A 24 12.79 -14.65 7.88
N VAL A 25 12.67 -14.34 6.60
CA VAL A 25 12.52 -12.99 6.09
C VAL A 25 11.05 -12.69 5.89
N TYR A 26 10.61 -11.61 6.51
CA TYR A 26 9.26 -11.09 6.40
C TYR A 26 9.25 -9.74 5.67
N GLN A 27 8.15 -9.45 4.99
CA GLN A 27 7.93 -8.15 4.36
C GLN A 27 6.45 -7.82 4.37
N LEU A 28 6.11 -6.56 4.56
CA LEU A 28 4.73 -6.09 4.49
C LEU A 28 4.48 -5.55 3.08
N LYS A 29 3.36 -5.96 2.48
CA LYS A 29 2.83 -5.36 1.26
C LYS A 29 1.54 -4.63 1.60
N ILE A 30 1.47 -3.35 1.26
CA ILE A 30 0.33 -2.49 1.52
C ILE A 30 -0.29 -2.08 0.19
N CYS A 31 -1.61 -2.24 0.09
CA CYS A 31 -2.42 -1.81 -1.03
C CYS A 31 -3.62 -1.02 -0.52
N ILE A 32 -3.99 0.06 -1.21
CA ILE A 32 -5.23 0.78 -0.94
C ILE A 32 -6.08 0.76 -2.20
N TYR A 33 -7.37 0.45 -2.06
CA TYR A 33 -8.30 0.49 -3.18
C TYR A 33 -9.69 0.96 -2.75
N LYS A 34 -10.43 1.51 -3.71
CA LYS A 34 -11.87 1.72 -3.61
C LYS A 34 -12.59 0.53 -4.22
N LYS A 35 -13.58 -0.01 -3.49
CA LYS A 35 -14.52 -0.99 -4.00
C LYS A 35 -15.94 -0.43 -3.86
N ASP A 36 -16.57 -0.16 -4.99
CA ASP A 36 -17.97 0.24 -5.04
C ASP A 36 -18.84 -1.01 -5.16
N ASP A 37 -19.91 -1.12 -4.37
CA ASP A 37 -20.82 -2.28 -4.47
C ASP A 37 -21.57 -2.30 -5.82
N THR A 38 -21.62 -1.17 -6.53
CA THR A 38 -22.32 -1.02 -7.81
C THR A 38 -21.41 -1.17 -9.03
N GLN A 39 -20.10 -0.94 -8.90
CA GLN A 39 -19.14 -1.07 -10.00
C GLN A 39 -18.31 -2.35 -9.82
N LEU A 40 -18.18 -3.13 -10.90
CA LEU A 40 -17.32 -4.32 -10.92
C LEU A 40 -15.82 -3.95 -10.82
N ASP A 41 -15.47 -2.70 -11.12
CA ASP A 41 -14.08 -2.24 -11.21
C ASP A 41 -13.54 -1.79 -9.86
N ILE A 42 -12.38 -2.34 -9.48
CA ILE A 42 -11.61 -1.92 -8.30
C ILE A 42 -10.68 -0.78 -8.71
N ILE A 43 -10.82 0.37 -8.05
CA ILE A 43 -9.93 1.52 -8.29
C ILE A 43 -8.80 1.47 -7.27
N SER A 44 -7.58 1.12 -7.71
CA SER A 44 -6.40 1.07 -6.84
C SER A 44 -5.75 2.44 -6.69
N ALA A 45 -5.41 2.81 -5.45
CA ALA A 45 -4.56 3.95 -5.17
C ALA A 45 -3.13 3.67 -5.62
N GLN A 46 -2.48 4.69 -6.18
CA GLN A 46 -1.11 4.59 -6.69
C GLN A 46 -0.13 5.08 -5.61
N PRO A 47 0.77 4.22 -5.11
CA PRO A 47 1.88 4.68 -4.29
C PRO A 47 2.87 5.45 -5.16
N TYR A 48 3.40 6.56 -4.66
CA TYR A 48 4.38 7.34 -5.45
C TYR A 48 5.53 7.95 -4.64
N MET A 49 5.46 7.91 -3.30
CA MET A 49 6.52 8.45 -2.46
C MET A 49 6.71 7.59 -1.22
N THR A 50 7.93 7.11 -1.00
CA THR A 50 8.33 6.51 0.27
C THR A 50 8.93 7.57 1.19
N VAL A 51 8.70 7.42 2.49
CA VAL A 51 9.21 8.32 3.53
C VAL A 51 9.89 7.47 4.58
N GLU A 52 11.12 7.81 4.92
CA GLU A 52 11.87 7.12 5.96
C GLU A 52 12.30 8.12 7.02
N GLN A 53 12.01 7.82 8.29
CA GLN A 53 12.52 8.61 9.39
C GLN A 53 13.98 8.20 9.65
N LYS A 54 14.92 8.98 9.12
CA LYS A 54 16.35 8.76 9.38
C LYS A 54 16.63 8.98 10.87
N ARG A 55 17.16 7.94 11.54
CA ARG A 55 17.73 8.09 12.88
C ARG A 55 19.09 8.77 12.77
N PHE A 56 19.28 9.82 13.54
CA PHE A 56 20.60 10.28 13.93
C PHE A 56 21.06 9.33 15.06
N PHE A 57 21.97 8.39 14.76
CA PHE A 57 22.62 7.42 15.68
C PHE A 57 21.82 6.18 16.14
N ASN A 58 22.17 5.00 15.60
CA ASN A 58 23.07 4.02 16.25
C ASN A 58 23.36 2.84 15.30
N LYS A 59 24.64 2.47 15.21
CA LYS A 59 25.27 1.62 14.19
C LYS A 59 24.93 0.12 14.29
N GLN A 60 23.83 -0.26 14.94
CA GLN A 60 23.54 -1.64 15.38
C GLN A 60 22.36 -2.34 14.67
N THR A 61 21.64 -1.68 13.77
CA THR A 61 20.43 -2.28 13.13
C THR A 61 20.68 -2.94 11.77
N THR A 62 21.94 -3.15 11.36
CA THR A 62 22.25 -3.64 9.99
C THR A 62 21.80 -5.06 9.72
N ASP A 63 21.67 -5.90 10.74
CA ASP A 63 21.44 -7.34 10.55
C ASP A 63 19.96 -7.72 10.50
N THR A 64 19.05 -6.79 10.81
CA THR A 64 17.61 -7.05 10.79
C THR A 64 17.02 -6.83 9.41
N TYR A 65 17.49 -5.85 8.65
CA TYR A 65 16.92 -5.51 7.34
C TYR A 65 17.75 -6.07 6.20
N VAL A 66 17.09 -6.77 5.27
CA VAL A 66 17.77 -7.43 4.14
C VAL A 66 17.46 -6.77 2.80
N GLN A 67 16.40 -5.97 2.73
CA GLN A 67 16.04 -5.23 1.52
C GLN A 67 15.37 -3.90 1.88
N SER A 68 15.67 -2.85 1.13
CA SER A 68 14.99 -1.55 1.22
C SER A 68 13.53 -1.65 0.76
N SER A 69 12.72 -0.70 1.23
CA SER A 69 11.35 -0.51 0.79
C SER A 69 11.27 -0.23 -0.72
N LYS A 70 10.21 -0.65 -1.39
CA LYS A 70 10.01 -0.40 -2.82
C LYS A 70 8.54 -0.25 -3.21
N LEU A 71 8.32 0.42 -4.34
CA LEU A 71 7.00 0.59 -4.95
C LEU A 71 6.92 -0.30 -6.18
N ILE A 72 5.92 -1.17 -6.24
CA ILE A 72 5.69 -2.06 -7.39
C ILE A 72 4.20 -2.03 -7.70
N ASP A 73 3.88 -1.69 -8.95
CA ASP A 73 2.51 -1.51 -9.44
C ASP A 73 1.71 -0.59 -8.51
N THR A 74 0.64 -1.11 -7.91
CA THR A 74 -0.27 -0.39 -7.01
C THR A 74 0.03 -0.66 -5.53
N SER A 75 1.23 -1.18 -5.23
CA SER A 75 1.58 -1.69 -3.91
C SER A 75 2.86 -1.06 -3.36
N PHE A 76 2.83 -0.77 -2.07
CA PHE A 76 4.02 -0.43 -1.30
C PHE A 76 4.53 -1.70 -0.61
N TYR A 77 5.81 -2.01 -0.82
CA TYR A 77 6.53 -3.03 -0.07
C TYR A 77 7.42 -2.34 0.96
N SER A 78 7.24 -2.68 2.24
CA SER A 78 8.11 -2.22 3.33
C SER A 78 9.54 -2.71 3.11
N LYS A 79 10.48 -2.29 3.96
CA LYS A 79 11.74 -3.02 4.09
C LYS A 79 11.45 -4.49 4.41
N ALA A 80 12.28 -5.39 3.90
CA ALA A 80 12.26 -6.78 4.29
C ALA A 80 13.11 -6.96 5.54
N PHE A 81 12.61 -7.69 6.53
CA PHE A 81 13.23 -7.82 7.85
C PHE A 81 13.25 -9.28 8.33
N ILE A 82 14.27 -9.62 9.12
CA ILE A 82 14.45 -10.97 9.68
C ILE A 82 13.77 -11.06 11.04
N ILE A 83 12.98 -12.11 11.23
CA ILE A 83 12.45 -12.51 12.54
C ILE A 83 13.09 -13.86 12.92
N LYS A 84 13.71 -13.90 14.11
CA LYS A 84 14.36 -15.08 14.67
C LYS A 84 13.73 -15.55 15.98
N TYR A 85 13.15 -14.63 16.74
CA TYR A 85 12.70 -14.91 18.10
C TYR A 85 11.25 -14.49 18.32
N CYS A 86 10.52 -15.21 19.17
CA CYS A 86 9.25 -14.77 19.75
C CYS A 86 9.46 -13.46 20.52
N ASP A 87 8.41 -12.64 20.62
CA ASP A 87 8.45 -11.30 21.22
C ASP A 87 9.42 -10.28 20.59
N GLN A 88 10.08 -10.64 19.48
CA GLN A 88 10.96 -9.72 18.76
C GLN A 88 10.18 -8.50 18.25
N VAL A 89 10.70 -7.30 18.53
CA VAL A 89 10.16 -6.05 18.00
C VAL A 89 11.07 -5.55 16.87
N VAL A 90 10.46 -5.25 15.71
CA VAL A 90 11.12 -4.69 14.54
C VAL A 90 10.61 -3.27 14.30
N GLU A 91 11.49 -2.29 14.39
CA GLU A 91 11.16 -0.87 14.27
C GLU A 91 11.22 -0.35 12.84
N LEU A 92 10.10 -0.41 12.11
CA LEU A 92 10.04 -0.10 10.68
C LEU A 92 10.34 1.39 10.36
N ASN A 93 9.70 2.31 11.09
CA ASN A 93 9.84 3.77 10.97
C ASN A 93 9.85 4.29 9.52
N GLU A 94 8.99 3.72 8.68
CA GLU A 94 8.88 4.04 7.26
C GLU A 94 7.43 4.24 6.88
N GLY A 95 7.18 4.87 5.75
CA GLY A 95 5.84 5.06 5.25
C GLY A 95 5.80 5.27 3.75
N CYS A 96 4.59 5.33 3.23
CA CYS A 96 4.34 5.57 1.83
C CYS A 96 3.11 6.47 1.65
N VAL A 97 3.19 7.40 0.70
CA VAL A 97 2.06 8.21 0.24
C VAL A 97 1.46 7.55 -0.99
N PHE A 98 0.17 7.27 -0.88
CA PHE A 98 -0.71 6.80 -1.94
C PHE A 98 -1.56 7.95 -2.44
N ARG A 99 -1.90 7.93 -3.73
CA ARG A 99 -2.83 8.86 -4.35
C ARG A 99 -3.95 8.10 -5.02
N ILE A 100 -5.18 8.55 -4.81
CA ILE A 100 -6.34 8.02 -5.51
C ILE A 100 -7.22 9.16 -6.03
N GLU A 101 -7.73 8.99 -7.26
CA GLU A 101 -8.74 9.87 -7.82
C GLU A 101 -10.11 9.21 -7.67
N ILE A 102 -11.07 9.98 -7.16
CA ILE A 102 -12.44 9.52 -6.93
C ILE A 102 -13.42 10.52 -7.51
N GLN A 103 -14.62 10.07 -7.83
CA GLN A 103 -15.68 10.98 -8.24
C GLN A 103 -16.06 11.89 -7.06
N ALA A 104 -16.07 13.21 -7.31
CA ALA A 104 -16.37 14.22 -6.31
C ALA A 104 -17.77 14.82 -6.46
N TYR A 105 -18.33 14.80 -7.67
CA TYR A 105 -19.66 15.32 -8.00
C TYR A 105 -20.42 14.32 -8.90
N PRO A 106 -21.74 14.09 -8.69
CA PRO A 106 -22.63 14.78 -7.77
C PRO A 106 -22.40 14.45 -6.29
N GLU A 107 -21.89 13.27 -5.98
CA GLU A 107 -21.56 12.86 -4.61
C GLU A 107 -20.17 12.24 -4.54
N MET A 108 -19.47 12.52 -3.44
CA MET A 108 -18.16 11.93 -3.15
C MET A 108 -18.32 10.77 -2.17
N ASN A 109 -18.42 9.55 -2.70
CA ASN A 109 -18.47 8.34 -1.87
C ASN A 109 -17.05 7.93 -1.44
N LEU A 110 -16.77 8.12 -0.15
CA LEU A 110 -15.50 7.76 0.50
C LEU A 110 -15.61 6.52 1.38
N ASN A 111 -16.81 6.00 1.56
CA ASN A 111 -17.11 4.96 2.55
C ASN A 111 -16.75 3.55 2.03
N GLU A 112 -15.81 3.48 1.09
CA GLU A 112 -15.54 2.29 0.26
C GLU A 112 -14.05 2.10 0.01
N LEU A 113 -13.21 2.83 0.74
CA LEU A 113 -11.77 2.68 0.70
C LEU A 113 -11.32 1.61 1.69
N TYR A 114 -10.49 0.70 1.21
CA TYR A 114 -9.93 -0.40 1.98
C TYR A 114 -8.41 -0.33 1.94
N CYS A 115 -7.79 -0.51 3.10
CA CYS A 115 -6.35 -0.72 3.24
C CYS A 115 -6.11 -2.20 3.52
N ILE A 116 -5.39 -2.85 2.61
CA ILE A 116 -4.97 -4.24 2.75
C ILE A 116 -3.50 -4.27 3.10
N ILE A 117 -3.17 -5.07 4.11
CA ILE A 117 -1.81 -5.34 4.54
C ILE A 117 -1.60 -6.84 4.43
N GLU A 118 -0.66 -7.26 3.60
CA GLU A 118 -0.26 -8.64 3.45
C GLU A 118 1.09 -8.85 4.14
N LEU A 119 1.19 -9.92 4.93
CA LEU A 119 2.44 -10.41 5.47
C LEU A 119 3.01 -11.43 4.49
N HIS A 120 4.16 -11.12 3.92
CA HIS A 120 4.92 -12.00 3.06
C HIS A 120 6.05 -12.64 3.84
N PHE A 121 6.32 -13.91 3.57
CA PHE A 121 7.35 -14.70 4.25
C PHE A 121 8.20 -15.46 3.23
N CYS A 122 9.48 -15.57 3.54
CA CYS A 122 10.43 -16.45 2.86
C CYS A 122 11.34 -17.10 3.90
N GLU A 123 11.55 -18.41 3.79
CA GLU A 123 12.36 -19.17 4.73
C GLU A 123 13.85 -18.87 4.52
N LEU A 124 14.61 -18.68 5.61
CA LEU A 124 16.03 -18.33 5.52
C LEU A 124 16.86 -19.37 4.75
N SER A 125 16.49 -20.65 4.83
CA SER A 125 17.14 -21.76 4.15
C SER A 125 17.02 -21.69 2.62
N THR A 126 16.00 -21.00 2.11
CA THR A 126 15.73 -20.88 0.67
C THR A 126 16.45 -19.70 0.02
N ILE A 127 17.08 -18.84 0.81
CA ILE A 127 17.71 -17.59 0.36
C ILE A 127 19.23 -17.76 0.45
N THR A 128 19.94 -17.65 -0.67
CA THR A 128 21.41 -17.53 -0.66
C THR A 128 21.83 -16.07 -0.50
N GLN A 129 23.10 -15.81 -0.13
CA GLN A 129 23.59 -14.43 -0.04
C GLN A 129 23.44 -13.64 -1.36
N GLU A 130 23.39 -14.33 -2.51
CA GLU A 130 23.18 -13.70 -3.81
C GLU A 130 21.72 -13.28 -4.07
N ASP A 131 20.76 -13.84 -3.33
CA ASP A 131 19.32 -13.56 -3.48
C ASP A 131 18.88 -12.29 -2.73
N PHE A 132 19.75 -11.73 -1.88
CA PHE A 132 19.56 -10.39 -1.30
C PHE A 132 19.82 -9.25 -2.29
N LYS A 133 20.11 -9.57 -3.56
CA LYS A 133 20.05 -8.59 -4.63
C LYS A 133 18.63 -8.02 -4.72
N PRO A 134 18.49 -6.70 -4.93
CA PRO A 134 17.18 -6.11 -5.16
C PRO A 134 16.53 -6.86 -6.32
N ASP A 135 15.30 -7.34 -6.07
CA ASP A 135 14.37 -7.98 -7.03
C ASP A 135 14.30 -9.50 -7.09
N ARG A 136 15.21 -10.25 -6.44
CA ARG A 136 15.07 -11.71 -6.39
C ARG A 136 14.21 -12.21 -5.23
N LEU A 137 14.23 -11.51 -4.10
CA LEU A 137 13.52 -11.92 -2.89
C LEU A 137 12.02 -12.18 -3.12
N GLN A 138 11.40 -11.41 -4.02
CA GLN A 138 9.97 -11.55 -4.34
C GLN A 138 9.59 -12.87 -4.99
N ASN A 139 10.52 -13.52 -5.68
CA ASN A 139 10.27 -14.82 -6.30
C ASN A 139 10.12 -15.94 -5.27
N TYR A 140 10.65 -15.73 -4.07
CA TYR A 140 10.62 -16.70 -2.98
C TYR A 140 9.59 -16.36 -1.90
N GLN A 141 9.15 -15.10 -1.86
CA GLN A 141 8.15 -14.63 -0.91
C GLN A 141 6.76 -15.18 -1.22
N LYS A 142 6.10 -15.66 -0.17
CA LYS A 142 4.70 -16.07 -0.22
C LYS A 142 3.90 -15.20 0.74
N CYS A 143 2.72 -14.76 0.30
CA CYS A 143 1.75 -14.16 1.20
C CYS A 143 1.25 -15.23 2.19
N VAL A 144 1.53 -15.05 3.47
CA VAL A 144 1.16 -16.01 4.53
C VAL A 144 0.00 -15.53 5.39
N ALA A 145 -0.22 -14.22 5.52
CA ALA A 145 -1.36 -13.67 6.22
C ALA A 145 -1.83 -12.35 5.59
N LYS A 146 -3.10 -12.00 5.80
CA LYS A 146 -3.70 -10.74 5.31
C LYS A 146 -4.55 -10.08 6.38
N PHE A 147 -4.47 -8.76 6.41
CA PHE A 147 -5.34 -7.89 7.20
C PHE A 147 -6.05 -6.91 6.27
N SER A 148 -7.31 -6.63 6.54
CA SER A 148 -8.14 -5.70 5.77
C SER A 148 -8.83 -4.73 6.72
N SER A 149 -8.67 -3.43 6.47
CA SER A 149 -9.37 -2.39 7.21
C SER A 149 -10.09 -1.44 6.27
N LYS A 150 -11.35 -1.16 6.60
CA LYS A 150 -12.13 -0.11 5.94
C LYS A 150 -11.69 1.25 6.48
N LEU A 151 -11.39 2.19 5.59
CA LEU A 151 -10.98 3.55 5.94
C LEU A 151 -12.20 4.44 6.10
N HIS A 152 -12.37 5.02 7.29
CA HIS A 152 -13.52 5.87 7.60
C HIS A 152 -13.14 7.35 7.46
N ASN A 153 -14.02 8.13 6.82
CA ASN A 153 -13.87 9.60 6.72
C ASN A 153 -12.55 10.08 6.06
N VAL A 154 -12.23 9.55 4.88
CA VAL A 154 -10.97 9.77 4.12
C VAL A 154 -10.70 11.24 3.73
N LYS A 155 -11.59 12.19 4.02
CA LYS A 155 -11.29 13.63 3.81
C LYS A 155 -10.23 14.14 4.79
N PHE A 156 -10.20 13.59 6.01
CA PHE A 156 -9.36 14.08 7.11
C PHE A 156 -8.95 12.94 8.07
N ILE A 157 -8.48 11.81 7.55
CA ILE A 157 -8.07 10.71 8.42
C ILE A 157 -6.84 11.12 9.22
N LYS A 158 -6.93 10.87 10.52
CA LYS A 158 -5.80 10.66 11.42
C LYS A 158 -6.16 9.47 12.29
N GLU A 159 -5.88 8.29 11.82
CA GLU A 159 -6.32 7.05 12.45
C GLU A 159 -5.13 6.18 12.80
N TYR A 160 -5.14 5.66 14.03
CA TYR A 160 -4.24 4.58 14.42
C TYR A 160 -4.93 3.26 14.12
N VAL A 161 -4.29 2.41 13.32
CA VAL A 161 -4.84 1.11 12.91
C VAL A 161 -3.93 0.01 13.46
N PRO A 162 -4.29 -0.65 14.57
CA PRO A 162 -3.57 -1.84 14.99
C PRO A 162 -3.90 -2.98 14.02
N CYS A 163 -2.88 -3.52 13.36
CA CYS A 163 -3.02 -4.65 12.47
C CYS A 163 -2.56 -5.90 13.21
N VAL A 164 -3.50 -6.81 13.46
CA VAL A 164 -3.24 -8.13 14.04
C VAL A 164 -3.54 -9.17 12.98
N PHE A 165 -2.56 -10.02 12.70
CA PHE A 165 -2.70 -11.13 11.75
C PHE A 165 -3.33 -12.36 12.41
N ASP A 166 -3.59 -13.40 11.61
CA ASP A 166 -4.27 -14.62 12.05
C ASP A 166 -3.51 -15.41 13.13
N GLU A 167 -4.17 -16.43 13.68
CA GLU A 167 -3.65 -17.29 14.74
C GLU A 167 -2.36 -18.02 14.33
N SER A 168 -2.13 -18.27 13.03
CA SER A 168 -0.93 -18.92 12.53
C SER A 168 0.24 -17.94 12.34
N HIS A 169 -0.02 -16.64 12.39
CA HIS A 169 0.97 -15.59 12.15
C HIS A 169 0.81 -14.44 13.15
N PHE A 170 0.60 -14.79 14.42
CA PHE A 170 0.16 -13.81 15.41
C PHE A 170 1.25 -12.77 15.69
N CYS A 171 1.06 -11.58 15.14
CA CYS A 171 1.93 -10.44 15.36
C CYS A 171 1.11 -9.15 15.30
N LEU A 172 1.63 -8.10 15.94
CA LEU A 172 1.00 -6.80 16.03
C LEU A 172 1.83 -5.77 15.26
N LEU A 173 1.27 -5.28 14.16
CA LEU A 173 1.78 -4.13 13.42
C LEU A 173 1.10 -2.86 13.92
N LYS A 174 1.90 -1.90 14.37
CA LYS A 174 1.45 -0.56 14.74
C LYS A 174 1.61 0.36 13.54
N LEU A 175 0.48 0.82 12.97
CA LEU A 175 0.49 1.78 11.88
C LEU A 175 -0.43 2.98 12.13
N SER A 176 -0.17 4.06 11.42
CA SER A 176 -0.99 5.26 11.42
C SER A 176 -1.29 5.66 9.98
N LEU A 177 -2.53 6.06 9.76
CA LEU A 177 -3.03 6.54 8.48
C LEU A 177 -3.35 8.01 8.59
N HIS A 178 -2.93 8.77 7.58
CA HIS A 178 -3.26 10.18 7.44
C HIS A 178 -3.80 10.42 6.04
N SER A 179 -4.89 11.16 5.88
CA SER A 179 -5.38 11.50 4.55
C SER A 179 -5.77 12.96 4.42
N VAL A 180 -5.66 13.45 3.19
CA VAL A 180 -6.02 14.82 2.82
C VAL A 180 -6.52 14.87 1.38
N LEU A 181 -7.55 15.68 1.16
CA LEU A 181 -8.02 16.04 -0.17
C LEU A 181 -7.12 17.16 -0.72
N VAL A 182 -6.40 16.89 -1.80
CA VAL A 182 -5.36 17.80 -2.32
C VAL A 182 -5.80 18.62 -3.53
N ASP A 183 -6.72 18.10 -4.34
CA ASP A 183 -7.07 18.73 -5.62
C ASP A 183 -8.45 18.31 -6.13
N PHE A 184 -9.03 19.14 -7.01
CA PHE A 184 -10.22 18.82 -7.79
C PHE A 184 -9.96 19.03 -9.28
N LYS A 185 -10.23 18.00 -10.08
CA LYS A 185 -10.08 18.02 -11.53
C LYS A 185 -11.44 17.98 -12.21
N TYR A 186 -11.66 18.93 -13.11
CA TYR A 186 -12.82 18.91 -14.00
C TYR A 186 -12.49 18.17 -15.29
N TYR A 187 -13.20 17.08 -15.54
CA TYR A 187 -13.17 16.37 -16.82
C TYR A 187 -14.38 16.81 -17.64
N GLN A 188 -14.10 17.48 -18.76
CA GLN A 188 -15.11 17.75 -19.78
C GLN A 188 -15.44 16.41 -20.46
N GLN A 189 -16.70 15.98 -20.41
CA GLN A 189 -17.15 14.83 -21.20
C GLN A 189 -17.09 15.24 -22.67
N ASN A 190 -15.97 15.00 -23.33
CA ASN A 190 -15.94 14.98 -24.78
C ASN A 190 -16.54 13.64 -25.21
N ASP A 191 -17.87 13.61 -25.37
CA ASP A 191 -18.62 12.48 -25.97
C ASP A 191 -18.41 12.42 -27.50
N LEU A 192 -17.18 12.53 -27.95
CA LEU A 192 -16.78 12.14 -29.29
C LEU A 192 -15.45 11.42 -29.17
N SER A 193 -15.45 10.10 -29.35
CA SER A 193 -14.21 9.42 -29.72
C SER A 193 -13.62 10.14 -30.94
N LEU A 194 -12.29 10.20 -31.07
CA LEU A 194 -11.65 10.79 -32.25
C LEU A 194 -12.27 10.27 -33.56
N GLN A 195 -12.72 9.00 -33.57
CA GLN A 195 -13.48 8.41 -34.67
C GLN A 195 -14.86 9.05 -34.87
N GLN A 196 -15.63 9.31 -33.81
CA GLN A 196 -16.93 10.01 -33.90
C GLN A 196 -16.78 11.49 -34.29
N PHE A 197 -15.71 12.17 -33.85
CA PHE A 197 -15.39 13.53 -34.28
C PHE A 197 -15.01 13.58 -35.76
N MET A 198 -14.13 12.68 -36.21
CA MET A 198 -13.74 12.58 -37.62
C MET A 198 -14.93 12.23 -38.51
N ASN A 199 -15.80 11.30 -38.10
CA ASN A 199 -17.03 10.97 -38.84
C ASN A 199 -18.00 12.16 -38.94
N LYS A 200 -18.09 13.01 -37.90
CA LYS A 200 -18.90 14.25 -37.95
C LYS A 200 -18.36 15.27 -38.96
N ILE A 201 -17.04 15.44 -39.03
CA ILE A 201 -16.40 16.34 -40.01
C ILE A 201 -16.57 15.81 -41.43
N THR A 202 -16.38 14.50 -41.65
CA THR A 202 -16.49 13.90 -42.99
C THR A 202 -17.92 13.95 -43.54
N ASN A 203 -18.94 13.88 -42.68
CA ASN A 203 -20.35 13.96 -43.07
C ASN A 203 -20.89 15.39 -43.27
N GLN A 204 -20.13 16.43 -42.91
CA GLN A 204 -20.49 17.83 -43.16
C GLN A 204 -19.90 18.39 -44.47
N CYS A 205 -19.01 17.63 -45.14
CA CYS A 205 -18.38 18.00 -46.40
C CYS A 205 -18.93 17.21 -47.62
N LYS A 206 -20.10 16.57 -47.48
CA LYS A 206 -20.89 16.00 -48.58
C LYS A 206 -22.23 16.71 -48.64
#